data_AF-A0A7Y2BDL3-F1
#
_entry.id   AF-A0A7Y2BDL3-F1
#
_cell.length_a   1.000
_cell.length_b   1.000
_cell.length_c   1.000
_cell.angle_alpha   90.00
_cell.angle_beta   90.00
_cell.angle_gamma   90.00
#
_symmetry.space_group_name_H-M   'P 1'
#
loop_
_entity.id
_entity.type
_entity.pdbx_description
1 polymer ?
#
loop_
_entity_poly.entity_id
_entity_poly.type
_entity_poly.pdbx_seq_one_letter_code
_entity_poly.pdbx_strand_id
1 'polypeptide(L)'
;MYVKDQIVLVKPETFNNENHWYPKALNATIHPMVNFFLNLDERKIVSRYCHLNPMVDREKLREVLAYKSKYFLWGGADLFNATSEDGNRQMVVIENNSCPSGQKSMPLLDDNKEDGSYRLLIERTFKPFIKPKQGVAKINGKLGVIYDKNHMETSGYAAVIADVFNEDVLLIPYYDSMENETVKFENGILHVLYEGEWIPMRAVFRYVTQKPWNRLPLHCKTKILNPIVACLAGGRNKMVAAKAYDMYNSELREFGLKINMPETIWDISKAEIPLWVQKMGGHAVVKIPYSNAGQGVYTITNEAELQAFMETDINYERYIVQSLIGNYNWSSRSEDGKYYHVGTIPTNNGSTYVADIRMMVSSTEKGIRPLCIYSRRASEPLADHLTEGSNSWSMLGTNLSIKKGENEWGSDTNRLMLMDRRDFNKLGLGLDDLIEGFIQTVLSTIAIDKMCKNLYNSKGKFKQKLFKSLNNDITLLDEIML
;
A
#
# COMPACT_ATOMS: atom_id res chain seq x y z
N MET A 1 25.67 -16.49 5.27
CA MET A 1 25.43 -15.52 6.36
C MET A 1 25.34 -14.15 5.70
N TYR A 2 24.14 -13.57 5.60
CA TYR A 2 23.95 -12.28 4.92
C TYR A 2 24.44 -11.15 5.82
N VAL A 3 25.34 -10.30 5.32
CA VAL A 3 25.77 -9.09 6.02
C VAL A 3 24.76 -8.00 5.71
N LYS A 4 24.11 -7.46 6.76
CA LYS A 4 22.86 -6.67 6.71
C LYS A 4 22.96 -5.34 5.91
N ASP A 5 24.16 -4.93 5.50
CA ASP A 5 24.45 -3.61 4.96
C ASP A 5 25.33 -3.63 3.69
N GLN A 6 25.56 -4.81 3.10
CA GLN A 6 26.39 -4.92 1.90
C GLN A 6 25.53 -4.93 0.62
N ILE A 7 26.02 -4.23 -0.40
CA ILE A 7 25.47 -4.33 -1.75
C ILE A 7 25.83 -5.70 -2.32
N VAL A 8 24.84 -6.40 -2.86
CA VAL A 8 25.01 -7.77 -3.40
C VAL A 8 24.76 -7.75 -4.90
N LEU A 9 25.67 -8.37 -5.67
CA LEU A 9 25.46 -8.67 -7.08
C LEU A 9 24.60 -9.93 -7.22
N VAL A 10 23.42 -9.80 -7.82
CA VAL A 10 22.49 -10.89 -8.09
C VAL A 10 22.57 -11.26 -9.56
N LYS A 11 22.84 -12.53 -9.86
CA LYS A 11 22.99 -13.06 -11.22
C LYS A 11 21.69 -13.69 -11.72
N PRO A 12 21.49 -13.81 -13.04
CA PRO A 12 20.42 -14.64 -13.59
C PRO A 12 20.51 -16.10 -13.09
N GLU A 13 19.36 -16.77 -13.07
CA GLU A 13 19.17 -18.17 -12.67
C GLU A 13 19.53 -18.46 -11.20
N THR A 14 19.39 -17.46 -10.33
CA THR A 14 19.68 -17.57 -8.89
C THR A 14 18.44 -17.49 -7.98
N PHE A 15 17.24 -17.42 -8.55
CA PHE A 15 16.01 -17.40 -7.75
C PHE A 15 15.86 -18.69 -6.94
N ASN A 16 15.66 -18.55 -5.62
CA ASN A 16 15.42 -19.66 -4.72
C ASN A 16 14.17 -19.37 -3.87
N ASN A 17 13.16 -20.21 -4.02
CA ASN A 17 11.87 -20.08 -3.36
C ASN A 17 11.96 -19.96 -1.82
N GLU A 18 12.77 -20.79 -1.15
CA GLU A 18 12.92 -20.78 0.32
C GLU A 18 13.43 -19.45 0.87
N ASN A 19 14.16 -18.68 0.06
CA ASN A 19 14.71 -17.37 0.44
C ASN A 19 13.72 -16.21 0.26
N HIS A 20 12.65 -16.39 -0.52
CA HIS A 20 11.82 -15.28 -1.02
C HIS A 20 10.34 -15.39 -0.64
N TRP A 21 9.91 -16.52 -0.09
CA TRP A 21 8.54 -16.77 0.32
C TRP A 21 8.46 -17.14 1.80
N TYR A 22 7.32 -16.89 2.44
CA TYR A 22 7.09 -17.49 3.75
C TYR A 22 6.91 -19.00 3.60
N PRO A 23 7.52 -19.83 4.49
CA PRO A 23 7.31 -21.28 4.46
C PRO A 23 5.84 -21.68 4.49
N LYS A 24 5.00 -20.95 5.25
CA LYS A 24 3.54 -21.19 5.29
C LYS A 24 2.88 -20.96 3.92
N ALA A 25 3.36 -20.01 3.12
CA ALA A 25 2.82 -19.70 1.80
C ALA A 25 3.27 -20.71 0.73
N LEU A 26 4.54 -21.15 0.77
CA LEU A 26 5.06 -22.19 -0.14
C LEU A 26 4.32 -23.52 0.02
N ASN A 27 4.00 -23.89 1.27
CA ASN A 27 3.36 -25.16 1.58
C ASN A 27 1.82 -25.09 1.53
N ALA A 28 1.25 -23.99 1.00
CA ALA A 28 -0.18 -23.77 0.97
C ALA A 28 -0.72 -23.89 -0.46
N THR A 29 -1.89 -24.51 -0.61
CA THR A 29 -2.62 -24.53 -1.88
C THR A 29 -3.59 -23.37 -1.95
N ILE A 30 -3.51 -22.58 -3.01
CA ILE A 30 -4.42 -21.45 -3.27
C ILE A 30 -5.90 -21.89 -3.19
N HIS A 31 -6.74 -21.03 -2.60
CA HIS A 31 -8.17 -21.25 -2.56
C HIS A 31 -8.77 -21.20 -3.99
N PRO A 32 -9.65 -22.16 -4.40
CA PRO A 32 -10.20 -22.19 -5.75
C PRO A 32 -10.91 -20.89 -6.18
N MET A 33 -11.64 -20.24 -5.27
CA MET A 33 -12.32 -18.98 -5.56
C MET A 33 -11.34 -17.82 -5.80
N VAL A 34 -10.22 -17.78 -5.07
CA VAL A 34 -9.19 -16.75 -5.25
C VAL A 34 -8.46 -16.98 -6.57
N ASN A 35 -8.11 -18.23 -6.86
CA ASN A 35 -7.53 -18.59 -8.16
C ASN A 35 -8.46 -18.24 -9.32
N PHE A 36 -9.76 -18.53 -9.18
CA PHE A 36 -10.77 -18.17 -10.17
C PHE A 36 -10.84 -16.65 -10.36
N PHE A 37 -10.91 -15.87 -9.27
CA PHE A 37 -10.93 -14.41 -9.29
C PHE A 37 -9.72 -13.82 -10.04
N LEU A 38 -8.50 -14.28 -9.74
CA LEU A 38 -7.30 -13.77 -10.39
C LEU A 38 -7.20 -14.09 -11.89
N ASN A 39 -7.95 -15.08 -12.35
CA ASN A 39 -8.06 -15.47 -13.75
C ASN A 39 -9.34 -14.94 -14.43
N LEU A 40 -10.16 -14.14 -13.74
CA LEU A 40 -11.36 -13.56 -14.34
C LEU A 40 -11.00 -12.56 -15.44
N ASP A 41 -11.74 -12.66 -16.54
CA ASP A 41 -11.68 -11.65 -17.58
C ASP A 41 -12.45 -10.39 -17.18
N GLU A 42 -12.04 -9.27 -17.79
CA GLU A 42 -12.60 -7.95 -17.52
C GLU A 42 -14.10 -7.87 -17.83
N ARG A 43 -14.59 -8.57 -18.85
CA ARG A 43 -16.01 -8.54 -19.23
C ARG A 43 -16.86 -9.16 -18.12
N LYS A 44 -16.41 -10.27 -17.53
CA LYS A 44 -17.09 -10.90 -16.38
C LYS A 44 -17.08 -10.01 -15.15
N ILE A 45 -15.94 -9.38 -14.83
CA ILE A 45 -15.84 -8.43 -13.71
C ILE A 45 -16.85 -7.29 -13.87
N VAL A 46 -16.83 -6.61 -15.03
CA VAL A 46 -17.74 -5.49 -15.33
C VAL A 46 -19.19 -5.94 -15.30
N SER A 47 -19.52 -7.06 -15.95
CA SER A 47 -20.89 -7.56 -16.00
C SER A 47 -21.43 -7.92 -14.62
N ARG A 48 -20.61 -8.57 -13.78
CA ARG A 48 -21.03 -8.97 -12.43
C ARG A 48 -21.17 -7.74 -11.52
N TYR A 49 -20.21 -6.83 -11.55
CA TYR A 49 -20.24 -5.64 -10.71
C TYR A 49 -21.41 -4.71 -11.04
N CYS A 50 -21.65 -4.40 -12.31
CA CYS A 50 -22.80 -3.58 -12.73
C CYS A 50 -24.15 -4.27 -12.48
N HIS A 51 -24.21 -5.60 -12.41
CA HIS A 51 -25.45 -6.30 -12.06
C HIS A 51 -25.82 -6.09 -10.58
N LEU A 52 -24.82 -6.10 -9.69
CA LEU A 52 -25.00 -5.82 -8.27
C LEU A 52 -25.14 -4.32 -7.97
N ASN A 53 -24.64 -3.47 -8.88
CA ASN A 53 -24.65 -2.01 -8.77
C ASN A 53 -25.29 -1.40 -10.03
N PRO A 54 -26.63 -1.45 -10.17
CA PRO A 54 -27.32 -1.09 -11.42
C PRO A 54 -27.16 0.38 -11.82
N MET A 55 -26.77 1.26 -10.89
CA MET A 55 -26.51 2.67 -11.13
C MET A 55 -25.11 2.95 -11.70
N VAL A 56 -24.23 1.95 -11.74
CA VAL A 56 -22.87 2.10 -12.26
C VAL A 56 -22.87 2.14 -13.78
N ASP A 57 -22.29 3.20 -14.34
CA ASP A 57 -22.05 3.27 -15.78
C ASP A 57 -21.02 2.22 -16.23
N ARG A 58 -21.48 1.34 -17.12
CA ARG A 58 -20.70 0.20 -17.61
C ARG A 58 -19.49 0.61 -18.44
N GLU A 59 -19.63 1.62 -19.29
CA GLU A 59 -18.52 2.07 -20.14
C GLU A 59 -17.48 2.82 -19.32
N LYS A 60 -17.92 3.61 -18.32
CA LYS A 60 -17.01 4.25 -17.39
C LYS A 60 -16.21 3.24 -16.58
N LEU A 61 -16.84 2.17 -16.10
CA LEU A 61 -16.11 1.11 -15.39
C LEU A 61 -15.06 0.43 -16.28
N ARG A 62 -15.35 0.22 -17.57
CA ARG A 62 -14.34 -0.28 -18.53
C ARG A 62 -13.20 0.70 -18.71
N GLU A 63 -13.48 1.99 -18.86
CA GLU A 63 -12.45 3.04 -18.93
C GLU A 63 -11.55 3.02 -17.69
N VAL A 64 -12.15 2.90 -16.51
CA VAL A 64 -11.45 2.78 -15.22
C VAL A 64 -10.51 1.58 -15.21
N LEU A 65 -10.98 0.40 -15.60
CA LEU A 65 -10.15 -0.81 -15.63
C LEU A 65 -9.06 -0.75 -16.72
N ALA A 66 -9.33 -0.09 -17.84
CA ALA A 66 -8.40 0.12 -18.94
C ALA A 66 -7.35 1.21 -18.66
N TYR A 67 -7.50 1.97 -17.56
CA TYR A 67 -6.60 3.07 -17.22
C TYR A 67 -5.14 2.61 -17.12
N LYS A 68 -4.23 3.43 -17.66
CA LYS A 68 -2.79 3.19 -17.59
C LYS A 68 -2.16 4.27 -16.73
N SER A 69 -1.72 3.88 -15.54
CA SER A 69 -1.03 4.78 -14.62
C SER A 69 0.24 5.32 -15.26
N LYS A 70 0.56 6.59 -14.98
CA LYS A 70 1.79 7.24 -15.45
C LYS A 70 2.88 7.21 -14.38
N TYR A 71 2.49 7.39 -13.12
CA TYR A 71 3.38 7.51 -11.98
C TYR A 71 3.11 6.41 -10.96
N PHE A 72 1.86 6.10 -10.65
CA PHE A 72 1.53 5.10 -9.62
C PHE A 72 1.21 3.73 -10.24
N LEU A 73 2.28 3.01 -10.56
CA LEU A 73 2.24 1.80 -11.40
C LEU A 73 2.04 0.51 -10.61
N TRP A 74 2.43 0.49 -9.33
CA TRP A 74 2.29 -0.66 -8.44
C TRP A 74 1.73 -0.21 -7.10
N GLY A 75 0.49 -0.57 -6.80
CA GLY A 75 -0.25 -0.14 -5.61
C GLY A 75 -0.77 -1.31 -4.81
N GLY A 76 -1.05 -1.08 -3.53
CA GLY A 76 -1.66 -2.07 -2.65
C GLY A 76 -2.56 -1.39 -1.63
N ALA A 77 -3.87 -1.59 -1.78
CA ALA A 77 -4.85 -1.04 -0.86
C ALA A 77 -5.09 -2.00 0.31
N ASP A 78 -5.16 -1.43 1.51
CA ASP A 78 -5.69 -2.09 2.69
C ASP A 78 -7.18 -1.79 2.76
N LEU A 79 -7.98 -2.84 2.75
CA LEU A 79 -9.43 -2.74 2.78
C LEU A 79 -10.01 -3.47 3.98
N PHE A 80 -11.10 -2.90 4.50
CA PHE A 80 -11.98 -3.58 5.44
C PHE A 80 -13.25 -4.01 4.73
N ASN A 81 -13.72 -5.23 5.03
CA ASN A 81 -15.11 -5.59 4.79
C ASN A 81 -15.93 -5.00 5.94
N ALA A 82 -16.66 -3.94 5.65
CA ALA A 82 -17.43 -3.18 6.61
C ALA A 82 -18.91 -3.18 6.21
N THR A 83 -19.78 -2.88 7.16
CA THR A 83 -21.21 -2.71 6.94
C THR A 83 -21.67 -1.39 7.53
N SER A 84 -22.68 -0.78 6.90
CA SER A 84 -23.37 0.38 7.45
C SER A 84 -24.44 -0.04 8.47
N GLU A 85 -25.04 0.93 9.17
CA GLU A 85 -26.19 0.71 10.08
C GLU A 85 -27.40 0.07 9.37
N ASP A 86 -27.59 0.37 8.08
CA ASP A 86 -28.63 -0.24 7.24
C ASP A 86 -28.29 -1.66 6.75
N GLY A 87 -27.15 -2.22 7.15
CA GLY A 87 -26.71 -3.57 6.76
C GLY A 87 -26.05 -3.66 5.39
N ASN A 88 -25.64 -2.53 4.79
CA ASN A 88 -24.98 -2.53 3.49
C ASN A 88 -23.50 -2.87 3.62
N ARG A 89 -23.16 -4.12 3.29
CA ARG A 89 -21.78 -4.60 3.22
C ARG A 89 -21.05 -4.00 2.02
N GLN A 90 -19.82 -3.57 2.25
CA GLN A 90 -18.97 -2.98 1.22
C GLN A 90 -17.49 -3.05 1.60
N MET A 91 -16.64 -2.99 0.57
CA MET A 91 -15.20 -2.91 0.75
C MET A 91 -14.78 -1.46 0.91
N VAL A 92 -14.19 -1.12 2.05
CA VAL A 92 -13.78 0.24 2.42
C VAL A 92 -12.26 0.37 2.39
N VAL A 93 -11.74 1.34 1.64
CA VAL A 93 -10.30 1.64 1.51
C VAL A 93 -9.81 2.41 2.74
N ILE A 94 -8.82 1.85 3.43
CA ILE A 94 -8.19 2.45 4.61
C ILE A 94 -6.92 3.21 4.24
N GLU A 95 -6.11 2.65 3.35
CA GLU A 95 -4.94 3.29 2.74
C GLU A 95 -4.54 2.57 1.45
N ASN A 96 -3.77 3.23 0.57
CA ASN A 96 -3.16 2.61 -0.61
C ASN A 96 -1.66 2.92 -0.63
N ASN A 97 -0.83 1.87 -0.74
CA ASN A 97 0.60 1.91 -0.49
C ASN A 97 1.42 1.85 -1.79
N SER A 98 2.46 2.68 -1.92
CA SER A 98 3.29 2.76 -3.14
C SER A 98 4.53 1.87 -3.23
N CYS A 99 4.76 1.01 -2.24
CA CYS A 99 5.64 -0.16 -2.28
C CYS A 99 5.00 -1.19 -1.32
N PRO A 100 3.86 -1.78 -1.68
CA PRO A 100 3.17 -2.71 -0.79
C PRO A 100 4.03 -3.97 -0.61
N SER A 101 4.06 -4.49 0.63
CA SER A 101 4.60 -5.83 0.90
C SER A 101 3.51 -6.86 0.73
N GLY A 102 3.87 -8.10 0.40
CA GLY A 102 3.03 -9.28 0.64
C GLY A 102 3.02 -10.32 -0.46
N GLN A 103 3.83 -10.16 -1.51
CA GLN A 103 4.05 -11.17 -2.54
C GLN A 103 4.44 -12.48 -1.86
N LYS A 104 5.44 -12.45 -0.98
CA LYS A 104 5.88 -13.59 -0.13
C LYS A 104 4.79 -14.24 0.74
N SER A 105 3.61 -13.62 0.86
CA SER A 105 2.49 -14.03 1.71
C SER A 105 1.32 -14.64 0.93
N MET A 106 1.42 -14.77 -0.39
CA MET A 106 0.38 -15.40 -1.21
C MET A 106 0.84 -16.78 -1.70
N PRO A 107 -0.01 -17.82 -1.57
CA PRO A 107 0.26 -19.11 -2.20
C PRO A 107 0.47 -18.99 -3.71
N LEU A 108 1.30 -19.87 -4.29
CA LEU A 108 1.51 -19.89 -5.74
C LEU A 108 0.20 -20.26 -6.46
N LEU A 109 0.01 -19.67 -7.65
CA LEU A 109 -1.09 -20.04 -8.54
C LEU A 109 -0.77 -21.29 -9.35
N ASP A 110 0.51 -21.52 -9.60
CA ASP A 110 1.08 -22.62 -10.36
C ASP A 110 2.40 -22.97 -9.71
N ASP A 111 2.49 -24.16 -9.11
CA ASP A 111 3.66 -24.60 -8.35
C ASP A 111 4.91 -24.78 -9.25
N ASN A 112 4.74 -24.89 -10.58
CA ASN A 112 5.84 -24.92 -11.53
C ASN A 112 6.41 -23.53 -11.85
N LYS A 113 5.78 -22.46 -11.37
CA LYS A 113 6.21 -21.07 -11.55
C LYS A 113 6.59 -20.48 -10.21
N GLU A 114 7.74 -20.90 -9.71
CA GLU A 114 8.23 -20.61 -8.35
C GLU A 114 8.42 -19.12 -8.06
N ASP A 115 8.66 -18.30 -9.08
CA ASP A 115 8.78 -16.85 -8.97
C ASP A 115 7.43 -16.10 -9.00
N GLY A 116 6.34 -16.81 -9.28
CA GLY A 116 4.95 -16.40 -9.04
C GLY A 116 4.65 -14.92 -9.36
N SER A 117 4.09 -14.22 -8.36
CA SER A 117 3.67 -12.82 -8.50
C SER A 117 4.85 -11.84 -8.61
N TYR A 118 6.07 -12.22 -8.23
CA TYR A 118 7.27 -11.40 -8.48
C TYR A 118 7.48 -11.24 -9.98
N ARG A 119 7.56 -12.36 -10.73
CA ARG A 119 7.74 -12.32 -12.19
C ARG A 119 6.62 -11.55 -12.87
N LEU A 120 5.37 -11.76 -12.45
CA LEU A 120 4.23 -11.04 -13.02
C LEU A 120 4.37 -9.52 -12.90
N LEU A 121 4.79 -8.99 -11.75
CA LEU A 121 5.00 -7.56 -11.57
C LEU A 121 6.12 -7.04 -12.48
N ILE A 122 7.24 -7.76 -12.52
CA ILE A 122 8.41 -7.33 -13.30
C ILE A 122 8.09 -7.33 -14.80
N GLU A 123 7.49 -8.40 -15.32
CA GLU A 123 7.18 -8.52 -16.75
C GLU A 123 6.07 -7.58 -17.20
N ARG A 124 5.00 -7.43 -16.41
CA ARG A 124 3.82 -6.63 -16.80
C ARG A 124 4.01 -5.13 -16.57
N THR A 125 4.91 -4.73 -15.67
CA THR A 125 4.99 -3.35 -15.18
C THR A 125 6.40 -2.78 -15.26
N PHE A 126 7.39 -3.37 -14.56
CA PHE A 126 8.74 -2.80 -14.50
C PHE A 126 9.43 -2.82 -15.86
N LYS A 127 9.35 -3.94 -16.58
CA LYS A 127 9.96 -4.08 -17.91
C LYS A 127 9.40 -3.09 -18.93
N PRO A 128 8.07 -2.94 -19.10
CA PRO A 128 7.51 -1.88 -19.93
C PRO A 128 7.89 -0.47 -19.46
N PHE A 129 7.88 -0.20 -18.15
CA PHE A 129 8.21 1.11 -17.58
C PHE A 129 9.64 1.56 -17.94
N ILE A 130 10.61 0.64 -17.91
CA ILE A 130 12.00 1.00 -18.17
C ILE A 130 12.37 1.04 -19.65
N LYS A 131 11.51 0.60 -20.58
CA LYS A 131 11.73 0.75 -22.03
C LYS A 131 12.08 2.20 -22.40
N PRO A 132 13.20 2.45 -23.11
CA PRO A 132 13.55 3.80 -23.56
C PRO A 132 12.44 4.39 -24.43
N LYS A 133 12.13 5.67 -24.25
CA LYS A 133 11.25 6.37 -25.18
C LYS A 133 12.02 6.66 -26.46
N GLN A 134 11.34 6.58 -27.61
CA GLN A 134 11.93 6.91 -28.90
C GLN A 134 12.45 8.36 -28.87
N GLY A 135 13.69 8.58 -29.34
CA GLY A 135 14.33 9.89 -29.36
C GLY A 135 14.90 10.38 -28.02
N VAL A 136 14.79 9.61 -26.93
CA VAL A 136 15.43 9.94 -25.65
C VAL A 136 16.76 9.19 -25.52
N ALA A 137 17.82 9.92 -25.16
CA ALA A 137 19.14 9.34 -24.93
C ALA A 137 19.08 8.20 -23.90
N LYS A 138 19.65 7.05 -24.26
CA LYS A 138 19.71 5.90 -23.34
C LYS A 138 20.71 6.21 -22.23
N ILE A 139 20.31 5.93 -21.00
CA ILE A 139 21.24 5.90 -19.87
C ILE A 139 21.91 4.54 -19.89
N ASN A 140 23.22 4.52 -20.12
CA ASN A 140 24.03 3.32 -19.92
C ASN A 140 24.20 3.13 -18.41
N GLY A 141 23.93 1.93 -17.91
CA GLY A 141 23.99 1.64 -16.48
C GLY A 141 23.33 0.32 -16.12
N LYS A 142 23.57 -0.17 -14.89
CA LYS A 142 22.97 -1.42 -14.39
C LYS A 142 21.53 -1.21 -13.90
N LEU A 143 20.83 -2.33 -13.66
CA LEU A 143 19.60 -2.35 -12.87
C LEU A 143 19.91 -2.58 -11.40
N GLY A 144 19.02 -2.12 -10.54
CA GLY A 144 19.12 -2.37 -9.11
C GLY A 144 17.77 -2.52 -8.42
N VAL A 145 17.79 -3.14 -7.25
CA VAL A 145 16.71 -3.10 -6.26
C VAL A 145 17.22 -2.35 -5.05
N ILE A 146 16.63 -1.19 -4.77
CA ILE A 146 17.05 -0.33 -3.65
C ILE A 146 16.03 -0.43 -2.52
N TYR A 147 16.47 -0.71 -1.29
CA TYR A 147 15.56 -1.04 -0.20
C TYR A 147 16.03 -0.58 1.18
N ASP A 148 15.08 -0.34 2.10
CA ASP A 148 15.36 -0.01 3.51
C ASP A 148 14.78 -1.02 4.50
N LYS A 149 14.07 -2.04 4.01
CA LYS A 149 13.57 -3.15 4.81
C LYS A 149 13.20 -4.33 3.94
N ASN A 150 12.85 -5.44 4.59
CA ASN A 150 12.20 -6.59 3.97
C ASN A 150 13.05 -7.32 2.91
N HIS A 151 14.29 -7.68 3.30
CA HIS A 151 15.25 -8.37 2.44
C HIS A 151 14.68 -9.59 1.70
N MET A 152 13.84 -10.41 2.37
CA MET A 152 13.21 -11.60 1.76
C MET A 152 12.49 -11.26 0.44
N GLU A 153 11.71 -10.17 0.44
CA GLU A 153 10.94 -9.76 -0.73
C GLU A 153 11.80 -9.00 -1.75
N THR A 154 12.74 -8.18 -1.28
CA THR A 154 13.59 -7.35 -2.16
C THR A 154 14.66 -8.16 -2.88
N SER A 155 15.21 -9.18 -2.23
CA SER A 155 16.09 -10.16 -2.89
C SER A 155 15.34 -10.98 -3.94
N GLY A 156 14.07 -11.33 -3.68
CA GLY A 156 13.21 -12.00 -4.67
C GLY A 156 12.97 -11.13 -5.91
N TYR A 157 12.70 -9.84 -5.74
CA TYR A 157 12.64 -8.91 -6.87
C TYR A 157 13.96 -8.82 -7.63
N ALA A 158 15.10 -8.79 -6.93
CA ALA A 158 16.41 -8.69 -7.59
C ALA A 158 16.70 -9.91 -8.46
N ALA A 159 16.45 -11.12 -7.93
CA ALA A 159 16.63 -12.37 -8.67
C ALA A 159 15.71 -12.43 -9.90
N VAL A 160 14.43 -12.10 -9.76
CA VAL A 160 13.49 -12.09 -10.89
C VAL A 160 13.84 -11.02 -11.93
N ILE A 161 14.31 -9.84 -11.51
CA ILE A 161 14.78 -8.83 -12.46
C ILE A 161 16.00 -9.35 -13.22
N ALA A 162 16.95 -10.01 -12.54
CA ALA A 162 18.11 -10.60 -13.19
C ALA A 162 17.69 -11.63 -14.26
N ASP A 163 16.73 -12.50 -13.95
CA ASP A 163 16.19 -13.50 -14.88
C ASP A 163 15.45 -12.86 -16.07
N VAL A 164 14.55 -11.91 -15.80
CA VAL A 164 13.68 -11.29 -16.83
C VAL A 164 14.46 -10.45 -17.85
N PHE A 165 15.60 -9.88 -17.42
CA PHE A 165 16.48 -9.07 -18.26
C PHE A 165 17.75 -9.81 -18.71
N ASN A 166 18.03 -10.99 -18.16
CA ASN A 166 19.23 -11.76 -18.38
C ASN A 166 20.51 -10.91 -18.19
N GLU A 167 20.60 -10.24 -17.04
CA GLU A 167 21.75 -9.40 -16.67
C GLU A 167 21.93 -9.35 -15.14
N ASP A 168 23.11 -8.95 -14.68
CA ASP A 168 23.35 -8.76 -13.25
C ASP A 168 22.60 -7.55 -12.69
N VAL A 169 22.04 -7.72 -11.50
CA VAL A 169 21.29 -6.69 -10.76
C VAL A 169 21.96 -6.44 -9.42
N LEU A 170 22.06 -5.17 -9.01
CA LEU A 170 22.53 -4.83 -7.67
C LEU A 170 21.37 -4.81 -6.67
N LEU A 171 21.48 -5.56 -5.58
CA LEU A 171 20.61 -5.44 -4.41
C LEU A 171 21.26 -4.45 -3.43
N ILE A 172 20.62 -3.30 -3.24
CA ILE A 172 21.22 -2.10 -2.67
C ILE A 172 20.50 -1.72 -1.37
N PRO A 173 21.08 -2.02 -0.18
CA PRO A 173 20.58 -1.48 1.06
C PRO A 173 20.76 0.04 1.06
N TYR A 174 19.70 0.75 1.42
CA TYR A 174 19.70 2.19 1.58
C TYR A 174 18.75 2.51 2.71
N TYR A 175 19.28 2.58 3.94
CA TYR A 175 18.50 2.84 5.15
C TYR A 175 18.38 4.36 5.42
N ASP A 176 17.47 4.74 6.31
CA ASP A 176 17.48 6.11 6.83
C ASP A 176 18.77 6.32 7.64
N SER A 177 19.28 7.55 7.73
CA SER A 177 20.53 7.92 8.42
C SER A 177 21.84 7.26 7.96
N MET A 178 21.82 6.38 6.95
CA MET A 178 23.05 5.85 6.34
C MET A 178 23.80 7.00 5.65
N GLU A 179 25.06 7.23 6.03
CA GLU A 179 25.91 8.19 5.31
C GLU A 179 25.93 7.81 3.82
N ASN A 180 25.85 8.81 2.94
CA ASN A 180 25.75 8.63 1.48
C ASN A 180 27.06 8.12 0.85
N GLU A 181 27.82 7.27 1.54
CA GLU A 181 29.10 6.73 1.08
C GLU A 181 28.93 5.75 -0.08
N THR A 182 27.79 5.04 -0.14
CA THR A 182 27.55 3.99 -1.14
C THR A 182 26.57 4.39 -2.24
N VAL A 183 25.85 5.51 -2.06
CA VAL A 183 24.81 5.98 -2.99
C VAL A 183 24.94 7.48 -3.17
N LYS A 184 25.01 7.94 -4.42
CA LYS A 184 25.02 9.38 -4.75
C LYS A 184 24.19 9.69 -5.99
N PHE A 185 23.80 10.96 -6.14
CA PHE A 185 23.15 11.47 -7.34
C PHE A 185 24.06 12.47 -8.05
N GLU A 186 24.44 12.16 -9.29
CA GLU A 186 25.26 13.04 -10.13
C GLU A 186 24.52 13.32 -11.44
N ASN A 187 24.30 14.61 -11.75
CA ASN A 187 23.58 15.05 -12.95
C ASN A 187 22.17 14.41 -13.10
N GLY A 188 21.52 14.09 -11.97
CA GLY A 188 20.22 13.42 -11.90
C GLY A 188 20.27 11.90 -12.12
N ILE A 189 21.45 11.28 -12.18
CA ILE A 189 21.63 9.83 -12.30
C ILE A 189 22.08 9.27 -10.94
N LEU A 190 21.38 8.24 -10.48
CA LEU A 190 21.75 7.47 -9.29
C LEU A 190 23.02 6.66 -9.60
N HIS A 191 24.06 6.82 -8.79
CA HIS A 191 25.28 6.02 -8.82
C HIS A 191 25.41 5.23 -7.52
N VAL A 192 25.90 4.01 -7.63
CA VAL A 192 26.11 3.11 -6.50
C VAL A 192 27.56 2.64 -6.48
N LEU A 193 28.21 2.73 -5.32
CA LEU A 193 29.58 2.27 -5.12
C LEU A 193 29.57 0.76 -4.91
N TYR A 194 30.15 0.00 -5.85
CA TYR A 194 30.26 -1.45 -5.75
C TYR A 194 31.67 -1.87 -6.19
N GLU A 195 32.35 -2.67 -5.37
CA GLU A 195 33.73 -3.11 -5.60
C GLU A 195 34.73 -1.96 -5.91
N GLY A 196 34.51 -0.80 -5.29
CA GLY A 196 35.35 0.40 -5.47
C GLY A 196 35.01 1.27 -6.68
N GLU A 197 34.04 0.87 -7.49
CA GLU A 197 33.61 1.62 -8.68
C GLU A 197 32.22 2.23 -8.51
N TRP A 198 32.05 3.46 -9.00
CA TRP A 198 30.74 4.13 -9.05
C TRP A 198 29.98 3.71 -10.30
N ILE A 199 28.97 2.87 -10.12
CA ILE A 199 28.18 2.31 -11.21
C ILE A 199 26.90 3.15 -11.42
N PRO A 200 26.66 3.71 -12.62
CA PRO A 200 25.41 4.41 -12.91
C PRO A 200 24.23 3.43 -13.02
N MET A 201 23.09 3.80 -12.45
CA MET A 201 21.86 3.03 -12.53
C MET A 201 20.94 3.59 -13.60
N ARG A 202 20.57 2.77 -14.59
CA ARG A 202 19.59 3.19 -15.62
C ARG A 202 18.16 3.11 -15.12
N ALA A 203 17.88 2.16 -14.22
CA ALA A 203 16.63 2.05 -13.50
C ALA A 203 16.81 1.30 -12.19
N VAL A 204 15.97 1.60 -11.20
CA VAL A 204 15.89 0.86 -9.95
C VAL A 204 14.45 0.51 -9.60
N PHE A 205 14.25 -0.72 -9.14
CA PHE A 205 13.04 -1.13 -8.45
C PHE A 205 13.14 -0.65 -7.00
N ARG A 206 12.24 0.22 -6.58
CA ARG A 206 12.33 0.87 -5.27
C ARG A 206 11.47 0.15 -4.24
N TYR A 207 12.12 -0.27 -3.18
CA TYR A 207 11.54 -0.72 -1.91
C TYR A 207 12.08 0.09 -0.72
N VAL A 208 12.39 1.36 -0.95
CA VAL A 208 12.66 2.34 0.09
C VAL A 208 11.30 2.87 0.58
N THR A 209 10.98 2.59 1.83
CA THR A 209 9.62 2.74 2.37
C THR A 209 9.49 3.79 3.46
N GLN A 210 10.53 4.02 4.25
CA GLN A 210 10.56 4.95 5.38
C GLN A 210 11.05 6.31 4.88
N LYS A 211 10.20 7.35 4.90
CA LYS A 211 10.53 8.70 4.43
C LYS A 211 11.31 8.78 3.09
N PRO A 212 10.95 8.03 2.03
CA PRO A 212 11.81 7.92 0.84
C PRO A 212 12.12 9.26 0.13
N TRP A 213 11.35 10.31 0.40
CA TRP A 213 11.56 11.67 -0.12
C TRP A 213 12.77 12.40 0.47
N ASN A 214 13.32 11.94 1.60
CA ASN A 214 14.54 12.51 2.21
C ASN A 214 15.85 11.97 1.61
N ARG A 215 15.73 10.98 0.71
CA ARG A 215 16.85 10.20 0.18
C ARG A 215 16.80 10.03 -1.33
N LEU A 216 15.62 10.06 -1.92
CA LEU A 216 15.42 9.93 -3.36
C LEU A 216 14.79 11.22 -3.90
N PRO A 217 15.40 11.85 -4.92
CA PRO A 217 14.90 13.11 -5.46
C PRO A 217 13.62 12.92 -6.28
N LEU A 218 12.77 13.94 -6.28
CA LEU A 218 11.59 14.01 -7.14
C LEU A 218 11.95 14.05 -8.62
N HIS A 219 13.05 14.74 -8.96
CA HIS A 219 13.58 14.80 -10.32
C HIS A 219 14.80 13.89 -10.47
N CYS A 220 14.56 12.72 -11.06
CA CYS A 220 15.61 11.76 -11.37
C CYS A 220 15.58 11.34 -12.85
N LYS A 221 16.75 11.25 -13.48
CA LYS A 221 16.91 10.65 -14.82
C LYS A 221 16.91 9.12 -14.74
N THR A 222 17.49 8.55 -13.68
CA THR A 222 17.31 7.12 -13.36
C THR A 222 15.83 6.84 -13.17
N LYS A 223 15.31 5.80 -13.83
CA LYS A 223 13.90 5.43 -13.68
C LYS A 223 13.68 4.69 -12.36
N ILE A 224 12.82 5.23 -11.50
CA ILE A 224 12.52 4.67 -10.18
C ILE A 224 11.07 4.18 -10.16
N LEU A 225 10.82 2.90 -9.84
CA LEU A 225 9.48 2.33 -9.71
C LEU A 225 9.10 2.11 -8.25
N ASN A 226 8.03 2.70 -7.70
CA ASN A 226 7.34 3.90 -8.17
C ASN A 226 8.19 5.16 -7.91
N PRO A 227 8.02 6.25 -8.70
CA PRO A 227 8.65 7.54 -8.42
C PRO A 227 8.14 8.15 -7.11
N ILE A 228 8.95 9.04 -6.51
CA ILE A 228 8.68 9.65 -5.20
C ILE A 228 7.38 10.45 -5.17
N VAL A 229 6.98 11.06 -6.29
CA VAL A 229 5.68 11.72 -6.40
C VAL A 229 4.51 10.80 -6.03
N ALA A 230 4.59 9.49 -6.30
CA ALA A 230 3.52 8.55 -5.95
C ALA A 230 3.37 8.40 -4.43
N CYS A 231 4.46 8.54 -3.68
CA CYS A 231 4.40 8.60 -2.22
C CYS A 231 3.71 9.88 -1.74
N LEU A 232 4.19 11.03 -2.23
CA LEU A 232 3.70 12.34 -1.80
C LEU A 232 2.23 12.60 -2.20
N ALA A 233 1.81 12.08 -3.36
CA ALA A 233 0.46 12.25 -3.90
C ALA A 233 -0.61 11.36 -3.24
N GLY A 234 -0.21 10.49 -2.30
CA GLY A 234 -1.15 9.69 -1.51
C GLY A 234 -0.63 8.31 -1.14
N GLY A 235 0.26 7.73 -1.95
CA GLY A 235 0.75 6.36 -1.75
C GLY A 235 1.55 6.13 -0.46
N ARG A 236 1.99 7.21 0.20
CA ARG A 236 2.55 7.24 1.57
C ARG A 236 2.20 8.55 2.30
N ASN A 237 1.20 9.28 1.83
CA ASN A 237 0.78 10.55 2.40
C ASN A 237 -0.74 10.52 2.55
N LYS A 238 -1.21 10.06 3.71
CA LYS A 238 -2.64 9.80 3.96
C LYS A 238 -3.49 11.06 3.82
N MET A 239 -2.92 12.22 4.12
CA MET A 239 -3.58 13.53 3.96
C MET A 239 -3.84 13.84 2.50
N VAL A 240 -2.83 13.72 1.64
CA VAL A 240 -3.00 13.99 0.19
C VAL A 240 -3.83 12.89 -0.47
N ALA A 241 -3.77 11.65 0.03
CA ALA A 241 -4.63 10.56 -0.42
C ALA A 241 -6.12 10.89 -0.22
N ALA A 242 -6.52 11.37 0.96
CA ALA A 242 -7.91 11.73 1.25
C ALA A 242 -8.41 12.82 0.28
N LYS A 243 -7.60 13.86 0.04
CA LYS A 243 -7.90 14.91 -0.96
C LYS A 243 -8.01 14.35 -2.39
N ALA A 244 -7.09 13.46 -2.77
CA ALA A 244 -7.12 12.83 -4.09
C ALA A 244 -8.37 11.96 -4.29
N TYR A 245 -8.79 11.23 -3.26
CA TYR A 245 -9.98 10.40 -3.31
C TYR A 245 -11.25 11.25 -3.39
N ASP A 246 -11.37 12.32 -2.60
CA ASP A 246 -12.50 13.23 -2.62
C ASP A 246 -12.68 13.91 -4.00
N MET A 247 -11.58 14.42 -4.57
CA MET A 247 -11.59 15.00 -5.92
C MET A 247 -12.06 13.98 -6.96
N TYR A 248 -11.56 12.75 -6.91
CA TYR A 248 -11.94 11.73 -7.90
C TYR A 248 -13.36 11.21 -7.69
N ASN A 249 -13.84 11.11 -6.45
CA ASN A 249 -15.23 10.79 -6.13
C ASN A 249 -16.19 11.82 -6.71
N SER A 250 -15.82 13.10 -6.70
CA SER A 250 -16.60 14.16 -7.34
C SER A 250 -16.72 13.96 -8.85
N GLU A 251 -15.64 13.52 -9.52
CA GLU A 251 -15.66 13.17 -10.96
C GLU A 251 -16.46 11.90 -11.26
N LEU A 252 -16.50 10.94 -10.33
CA LEU A 252 -17.13 9.64 -10.53
C LEU A 252 -18.63 9.62 -10.22
N ARG A 253 -19.12 10.63 -9.49
CA ARG A 253 -20.48 10.68 -8.93
C ARG A 253 -21.57 10.44 -9.98
N GLU A 254 -21.45 11.06 -11.14
CA GLU A 254 -22.43 10.94 -12.23
C GLU A 254 -22.48 9.53 -12.85
N PHE A 255 -21.41 8.74 -12.66
CA PHE A 255 -21.27 7.38 -13.20
C PHE A 255 -21.64 6.29 -12.17
N GLY A 256 -22.19 6.66 -11.01
CA GLY A 256 -22.54 5.73 -9.95
C GLY A 256 -21.33 5.02 -9.30
N LEU A 257 -20.11 5.53 -9.51
CA LEU A 257 -18.88 4.99 -8.93
C LEU A 257 -18.40 5.88 -7.80
N LYS A 258 -17.78 5.27 -6.78
CA LYS A 258 -17.07 5.99 -5.71
C LYS A 258 -16.01 5.11 -5.05
N ILE A 259 -14.98 5.75 -4.54
CA ILE A 259 -14.06 5.18 -3.56
C ILE A 259 -14.79 5.21 -2.22
N ASN A 260 -15.02 4.04 -1.64
CA ASN A 260 -15.55 3.88 -0.30
C ASN A 260 -14.41 4.11 0.68
N MET A 261 -14.47 5.16 1.48
CA MET A 261 -13.49 5.46 2.52
C MET A 261 -14.23 5.96 3.77
N PRO A 262 -13.67 5.77 4.98
CA PRO A 262 -14.26 6.36 6.17
C PRO A 262 -14.14 7.89 6.11
N GLU A 263 -15.07 8.60 6.75
CA GLU A 263 -14.97 10.06 6.88
C GLU A 263 -13.60 10.41 7.48
N THR A 264 -12.91 11.32 6.83
CA THR A 264 -11.52 11.68 7.16
C THR A 264 -11.41 13.17 7.18
N ILE A 265 -11.07 13.71 8.34
CA ILE A 265 -10.77 15.12 8.54
C ILE A 265 -9.24 15.27 8.41
N TRP A 266 -8.81 16.21 7.59
CA TRP A 266 -7.39 16.46 7.27
C TRP A 266 -6.95 17.88 7.61
N ASP A 267 -5.64 18.15 7.53
CA ASP A 267 -5.00 19.43 7.88
C ASP A 267 -5.09 19.82 9.37
N ILE A 268 -5.32 18.84 10.25
CA ILE A 268 -5.57 19.05 11.68
C ILE A 268 -4.25 19.25 12.44
N SER A 269 -4.21 20.24 13.34
CA SER A 269 -3.13 20.38 14.32
C SER A 269 -3.36 19.49 15.56
N LYS A 270 -2.30 19.14 16.28
CA LYS A 270 -2.42 18.23 17.44
C LYS A 270 -3.44 18.72 18.49
N ALA A 271 -3.52 20.03 18.70
CA ALA A 271 -4.42 20.65 19.67
C ALA A 271 -5.92 20.53 19.31
N GLU A 272 -6.26 20.34 18.02
CA GLU A 272 -7.65 20.22 17.56
C GLU A 272 -8.19 18.80 17.67
N ILE A 273 -7.32 17.80 17.90
CA ILE A 273 -7.69 16.38 17.88
C ILE A 273 -8.80 16.03 18.89
N PRO A 274 -8.75 16.48 20.16
CA PRO A 274 -9.83 16.18 21.12
C PRO A 274 -11.22 16.64 20.65
N LEU A 275 -11.30 17.81 20.00
CA LEU A 275 -12.56 18.34 19.48
C LEU A 275 -13.14 17.44 18.39
N TRP A 276 -12.30 16.94 17.48
CA TRP A 276 -12.75 16.05 16.40
C TRP A 276 -13.13 14.66 16.93
N VAL A 277 -12.40 14.13 17.91
CA VAL A 277 -12.77 12.89 18.61
C VAL A 277 -14.16 13.03 19.25
N GLN A 278 -14.41 14.14 19.94
CA GLN A 278 -15.72 14.43 20.53
C GLN A 278 -16.82 14.53 19.46
N LYS A 279 -16.57 15.24 18.34
CA LYS A 279 -17.52 15.37 17.23
C LYS A 279 -17.89 14.02 16.62
N MET A 280 -16.93 13.09 16.53
CA MET A 280 -17.13 11.72 16.03
C MET A 280 -17.81 10.78 17.04
N GLY A 281 -18.27 11.30 18.20
CA GLY A 281 -18.96 10.54 19.22
C GLY A 281 -18.03 9.85 20.23
N GLY A 282 -16.81 10.36 20.40
CA GLY A 282 -15.84 9.87 21.39
C GLY A 282 -14.90 8.77 20.87
N HIS A 283 -15.11 8.30 19.65
CA HIS A 283 -14.26 7.28 19.02
C HIS A 283 -13.68 7.81 17.71
N ALA A 284 -12.40 7.58 17.45
CA ALA A 284 -11.75 7.95 16.20
C ALA A 284 -10.42 7.21 15.99
N VAL A 285 -9.86 7.35 14.79
CA VAL A 285 -8.48 6.94 14.49
C VAL A 285 -7.66 8.17 14.13
N VAL A 286 -6.63 8.46 14.92
CA VAL A 286 -5.66 9.51 14.63
C VAL A 286 -4.50 8.91 13.86
N LYS A 287 -4.09 9.53 12.74
CA LYS A 287 -2.95 9.06 11.94
C LYS A 287 -1.94 10.17 11.68
N ILE A 288 -0.67 9.84 11.86
CA ILE A 288 0.45 10.60 11.32
C ILE A 288 0.48 10.34 9.81
N PRO A 289 0.32 11.36 8.95
CA PRO A 289 0.02 11.14 7.53
C PRO A 289 1.12 10.39 6.76
N TYR A 290 2.37 10.48 7.22
CA TYR A 290 3.56 10.01 6.50
C TYR A 290 4.10 8.66 7.00
N SER A 291 3.60 8.20 8.15
CA SER A 291 4.06 6.98 8.79
C SER A 291 3.49 5.73 8.11
N ASN A 292 4.23 4.61 8.21
CA ASN A 292 3.92 3.36 7.53
C ASN A 292 3.96 2.15 8.51
N ALA A 293 3.54 0.98 8.02
CA ALA A 293 3.63 -0.29 8.76
C ALA A 293 2.88 -0.32 10.11
N GLY A 294 1.78 0.42 10.20
CA GLY A 294 1.00 0.56 11.44
C GLY A 294 1.64 1.48 12.48
N GLN A 295 2.80 2.07 12.19
CA GLN A 295 3.35 3.14 13.03
C GLN A 295 2.61 4.44 12.76
N GLY A 296 2.37 5.21 13.82
CA GLY A 296 1.65 6.48 13.72
C GLY A 296 0.17 6.32 13.41
N VAL A 297 -0.46 5.21 13.82
CA VAL A 297 -1.91 5.00 13.81
C VAL A 297 -2.34 4.75 15.26
N TYR A 298 -3.27 5.55 15.74
CA TYR A 298 -3.73 5.52 17.12
C TYR A 298 -5.26 5.42 17.12
N THR A 299 -5.77 4.33 17.67
CA THR A 299 -7.21 4.14 17.90
C THR A 299 -7.56 4.80 19.23
N ILE A 300 -8.58 5.64 19.21
CA ILE A 300 -9.06 6.38 20.38
C ILE A 300 -10.46 5.89 20.67
N THR A 301 -10.62 5.19 21.79
CA THR A 301 -11.90 4.70 22.29
C THR A 301 -12.21 5.14 23.71
N ASN A 302 -11.23 5.75 24.39
CA ASN A 302 -11.35 6.25 25.76
C ASN A 302 -10.35 7.40 26.01
N GLU A 303 -10.51 8.08 27.13
CA GLU A 303 -9.67 9.24 27.49
C GLU A 303 -8.21 8.85 27.71
N ALA A 304 -7.92 7.66 28.23
CA ALA A 304 -6.54 7.21 28.46
C ALA A 304 -5.77 7.04 27.14
N GLU A 305 -6.39 6.47 26.11
CA GLU A 305 -5.80 6.39 24.76
C GLU A 305 -5.60 7.78 24.13
N LEU A 306 -6.54 8.71 24.36
CA LEU A 306 -6.40 10.09 23.89
C LEU A 306 -5.23 10.79 24.58
N GLN A 307 -5.15 10.76 25.91
CA GLN A 307 -4.06 11.35 26.68
C GLN A 307 -2.71 10.75 26.28
N ALA A 308 -2.62 9.41 26.18
CA ALA A 308 -1.40 8.73 25.75
C ALA A 308 -0.94 9.20 24.37
N PHE A 309 -1.87 9.39 23.41
CA PHE A 309 -1.53 9.99 22.12
C PHE A 309 -1.09 11.45 22.26
N MET A 310 -1.78 12.26 23.06
CA MET A 310 -1.46 13.68 23.27
C MET A 310 -0.08 13.90 23.91
N GLU A 311 0.41 12.94 24.68
CA GLU A 311 1.75 12.94 25.28
C GLU A 311 2.88 12.53 24.31
N THR A 312 2.55 11.94 23.15
CA THR A 312 3.58 11.50 22.19
C THR A 312 4.38 12.65 21.59
N ASP A 313 5.70 12.53 21.54
CA ASP A 313 6.53 13.47 20.80
C ASP A 313 6.62 13.05 19.32
N ILE A 314 6.18 13.93 18.41
CA ILE A 314 6.05 13.66 16.98
C ILE A 314 6.56 14.88 16.21
N ASN A 315 7.53 14.67 15.33
CA ASN A 315 8.20 15.73 14.57
C ASN A 315 7.34 16.38 13.47
N TYR A 316 6.18 15.79 13.14
CA TYR A 316 5.25 16.32 12.14
C TYR A 316 4.12 17.09 12.81
N GLU A 317 3.72 18.19 12.19
CA GLU A 317 2.77 19.15 12.77
C GLU A 317 1.33 18.90 12.34
N ARG A 318 1.14 18.09 11.29
CA ARG A 318 -0.18 17.80 10.72
C ARG A 318 -0.61 16.36 10.90
N TYR A 319 -1.89 16.20 11.18
CA TYR A 319 -2.55 14.92 11.45
C TYR A 319 -3.77 14.75 10.56
N ILE A 320 -4.26 13.51 10.49
CA ILE A 320 -5.63 13.23 10.06
C ILE A 320 -6.38 12.54 11.19
N VAL A 321 -7.66 12.85 11.30
CA VAL A 321 -8.61 12.16 12.19
C VAL A 321 -9.63 11.48 11.29
N GLN A 322 -9.72 10.17 11.37
CA GLN A 322 -10.60 9.35 10.54
C GLN A 322 -11.61 8.63 11.43
N SER A 323 -12.83 8.45 10.92
CA SER A 323 -13.84 7.63 11.59
C SER A 323 -13.32 6.22 11.84
N LEU A 324 -13.45 5.79 13.08
CA LEU A 324 -13.12 4.45 13.55
C LEU A 324 -14.19 3.47 13.09
N ILE A 325 -13.76 2.45 12.35
CA ILE A 325 -14.54 1.27 12.01
C ILE A 325 -14.17 0.22 13.05
N GLY A 326 -15.08 -0.06 13.97
CA GLY A 326 -14.88 -1.00 15.08
C GLY A 326 -16.04 -1.98 15.17
N ASN A 327 -16.48 -2.29 16.40
CA ASN A 327 -17.79 -2.90 16.61
C ASN A 327 -18.88 -1.82 16.46
N TYR A 328 -20.11 -2.21 16.11
CA TYR A 328 -21.25 -1.31 16.01
C TYR A 328 -21.44 -0.39 17.25
N ASN A 329 -21.23 -0.95 18.44
CA ASN A 329 -21.41 -0.25 19.71
C ASN A 329 -20.39 0.86 19.97
N TRP A 330 -19.20 0.75 19.39
CA TRP A 330 -18.10 1.68 19.64
C TRP A 330 -17.38 2.13 18.34
N SER A 331 -18.11 2.18 17.23
CA SER A 331 -17.66 2.85 16.00
C SER A 331 -17.98 4.34 16.03
N SER A 332 -17.22 5.13 15.27
CA SER A 332 -17.46 6.57 15.14
C SER A 332 -18.80 6.86 14.48
N ARG A 333 -19.41 7.99 14.86
CA ARG A 333 -20.56 8.57 14.16
C ARG A 333 -20.06 9.49 13.05
N SER A 334 -20.65 9.37 11.87
CA SER A 334 -20.40 10.26 10.72
C SER A 334 -21.70 10.79 10.14
N GLU A 335 -21.61 11.72 9.18
CA GLU A 335 -22.78 12.23 8.45
C GLU A 335 -23.53 11.12 7.67
N ASP A 336 -22.80 10.09 7.22
CA ASP A 336 -23.34 8.94 6.50
C ASP A 336 -23.73 7.76 7.42
N GLY A 337 -23.80 7.98 8.73
CA GLY A 337 -24.06 6.95 9.74
C GLY A 337 -22.79 6.28 10.28
N LYS A 338 -22.89 5.04 10.76
CA LYS A 338 -21.74 4.27 11.26
C LYS A 338 -21.29 3.20 10.27
N TYR A 339 -19.98 3.05 10.14
CA TYR A 339 -19.36 1.84 9.61
C TYR A 339 -18.83 0.98 10.74
N TYR A 340 -19.07 -0.33 10.68
CA TYR A 340 -18.49 -1.30 11.59
C TYR A 340 -18.01 -2.54 10.85
N HIS A 341 -17.10 -3.29 11.48
CA HIS A 341 -16.52 -4.48 10.88
C HIS A 341 -17.52 -5.61 10.75
N VAL A 342 -17.51 -6.28 9.60
CA VAL A 342 -18.17 -7.60 9.45
C VAL A 342 -17.44 -8.65 10.30
N GLY A 343 -16.12 -8.53 10.43
CA GLY A 343 -15.28 -9.46 11.17
C GLY A 343 -15.05 -10.78 10.45
N THR A 344 -14.19 -11.63 11.01
CA THR A 344 -14.02 -13.02 10.57
C THR A 344 -15.27 -13.85 10.90
N ILE A 345 -15.42 -14.99 10.23
CA ILE A 345 -16.33 -16.05 10.68
C ILE A 345 -16.02 -16.38 12.16
N PRO A 346 -17.04 -16.47 13.03
CA PRO A 346 -16.82 -16.75 14.44
C PRO A 346 -16.04 -18.04 14.68
N THR A 347 -15.15 -18.02 15.67
CA THR A 347 -14.50 -19.23 16.19
C THR A 347 -15.48 -20.09 16.99
N ASN A 348 -15.06 -21.30 17.40
CA ASN A 348 -15.93 -22.23 18.14
C ASN A 348 -16.49 -21.67 19.46
N ASN A 349 -15.80 -20.70 20.07
CA ASN A 349 -16.26 -19.99 21.27
C ASN A 349 -17.07 -18.72 20.96
N GLY A 350 -17.44 -18.49 19.69
CA GLY A 350 -18.22 -17.35 19.24
C GLY A 350 -17.42 -16.06 18.97
N SER A 351 -16.11 -16.05 19.20
CA SER A 351 -15.30 -14.84 19.00
C SER A 351 -15.14 -14.48 17.52
N THR A 352 -15.28 -13.20 17.18
CA THR A 352 -14.95 -12.64 15.86
C THR A 352 -13.70 -11.79 15.97
N TYR A 353 -12.96 -11.62 14.88
CA TYR A 353 -11.76 -10.79 14.85
C TYR A 353 -11.86 -9.78 13.71
N VAL A 354 -11.25 -8.61 13.90
CA VAL A 354 -10.97 -7.73 12.77
C VAL A 354 -9.95 -8.39 11.86
N ALA A 355 -10.26 -8.38 10.57
CA ALA A 355 -9.33 -8.74 9.51
C ALA A 355 -9.39 -7.71 8.39
N ASP A 356 -8.23 -7.47 7.77
CA ASP A 356 -8.13 -6.70 6.55
C ASP A 356 -7.91 -7.58 5.33
N ILE A 357 -8.03 -6.97 4.16
CA ILE A 357 -7.56 -7.52 2.89
C ILE A 357 -6.56 -6.53 2.33
N ARG A 358 -5.34 -6.99 2.03
CA ARG A 358 -4.44 -6.25 1.16
C ARG A 358 -4.62 -6.76 -0.27
N MET A 359 -5.20 -5.92 -1.12
CA MET A 359 -5.32 -6.16 -2.55
C MET A 359 -4.24 -5.35 -3.28
N MET A 360 -3.33 -6.04 -3.95
CA MET A 360 -2.30 -5.41 -4.78
C MET A 360 -2.67 -5.45 -6.24
N VAL A 361 -2.39 -4.34 -6.92
CA VAL A 361 -2.62 -4.18 -8.35
C VAL A 361 -1.37 -3.63 -9.02
N SER A 362 -1.27 -3.85 -10.32
CA SER A 362 -0.24 -3.24 -11.14
C SER A 362 -0.83 -2.73 -12.46
N SER A 363 -0.31 -1.60 -12.92
CA SER A 363 -0.68 -0.98 -14.19
C SER A 363 0.08 -1.66 -15.33
N THR A 364 -0.64 -2.12 -16.34
CA THR A 364 -0.08 -2.84 -17.49
C THR A 364 -0.37 -2.11 -18.80
N GLU A 365 0.20 -2.57 -19.90
CA GLU A 365 -0.17 -2.11 -21.24
C GLU A 365 -1.65 -2.36 -21.58
N LYS A 366 -2.36 -3.22 -20.83
CA LYS A 366 -3.78 -3.58 -21.00
C LYS A 366 -4.67 -3.12 -19.84
N GLY A 367 -4.28 -2.07 -19.11
CA GLY A 367 -5.00 -1.56 -17.95
C GLY A 367 -4.50 -2.10 -16.62
N ILE A 368 -5.22 -1.79 -15.53
CA ILE A 368 -4.83 -2.22 -14.17
C ILE A 368 -5.31 -3.66 -13.93
N ARG A 369 -4.43 -4.50 -13.37
CA ARG A 369 -4.70 -5.93 -13.12
C ARG A 369 -4.40 -6.30 -11.67
N PRO A 370 -5.14 -7.25 -11.06
CA PRO A 370 -4.80 -7.77 -9.75
C PRO A 370 -3.45 -8.50 -9.81
N LEU A 371 -2.71 -8.46 -8.70
CA LEU A 371 -1.36 -9.01 -8.60
C LEU A 371 -1.25 -9.99 -7.44
N CYS A 372 -1.63 -9.56 -6.24
CA CYS A 372 -1.43 -10.33 -5.02
C CYS A 372 -2.52 -9.98 -4.00
N ILE A 373 -2.97 -10.97 -3.23
CA ILE A 373 -3.98 -10.80 -2.19
C ILE A 373 -3.55 -11.59 -0.95
N TYR A 374 -3.64 -10.98 0.21
CA TYR A 374 -3.52 -11.66 1.50
C TYR A 374 -4.27 -10.87 2.57
N SER A 375 -4.48 -11.49 3.72
CA SER A 375 -5.21 -10.88 4.83
C SER A 375 -4.42 -10.95 6.11
N ARG A 376 -4.69 -10.02 7.03
CA ARG A 376 -4.11 -9.98 8.37
C ARG A 376 -5.21 -9.85 9.39
N ARG A 377 -5.04 -10.50 10.53
CA ARG A 377 -6.00 -10.48 11.64
C ARG A 377 -5.46 -9.68 12.83
N ALA A 378 -6.34 -9.05 13.57
CA ALA A 378 -6.03 -8.50 14.89
C ALA A 378 -5.57 -9.62 15.86
N SER A 379 -4.86 -9.22 16.93
CA SER A 379 -4.39 -10.15 17.96
C SER A 379 -5.50 -10.62 18.88
N GLU A 380 -6.44 -9.74 19.22
CA GLU A 380 -7.53 -10.00 20.14
C GLU A 380 -8.89 -9.97 19.43
N PRO A 381 -9.90 -10.69 19.95
CA PRO A 381 -11.26 -10.64 19.43
C PRO A 381 -11.85 -9.23 19.44
N LEU A 382 -12.73 -8.94 18.49
CA LEU A 382 -13.51 -7.72 18.47
C LEU A 382 -14.64 -7.81 19.50
N ALA A 383 -14.48 -7.14 20.64
CA ALA A 383 -15.46 -7.15 21.72
C ALA A 383 -16.73 -6.34 21.39
N ASP A 384 -17.88 -6.77 21.90
CA ASP A 384 -19.15 -6.03 21.77
C ASP A 384 -19.19 -4.79 22.65
N HIS A 385 -18.58 -4.85 23.82
CA HIS A 385 -18.48 -3.74 24.76
C HIS A 385 -17.04 -3.61 25.25
N LEU A 386 -16.56 -2.37 25.33
CA LEU A 386 -15.26 -2.07 25.90
C LEU A 386 -15.37 -1.97 27.42
N THR A 387 -14.43 -2.56 28.14
CA THR A 387 -14.23 -2.31 29.57
C THR A 387 -13.33 -1.09 29.76
N GLU A 388 -13.37 -0.49 30.95
CA GLU A 388 -12.45 0.60 31.30
C GLU A 388 -10.99 0.15 31.11
N GLY A 389 -10.17 0.99 30.44
CA GLY A 389 -8.78 0.69 30.13
C GLY A 389 -8.56 -0.33 29.00
N SER A 390 -9.60 -0.70 28.24
CA SER A 390 -9.43 -1.56 27.05
C SER A 390 -8.40 -0.99 26.08
N ASN A 391 -7.53 -1.85 25.57
CA ASN A 391 -6.60 -1.51 24.50
C ASN A 391 -7.31 -1.74 23.16
N SER A 392 -7.83 -0.69 22.53
CA SER A 392 -8.55 -0.84 21.27
C SER A 392 -7.65 -1.30 20.12
N TRP A 393 -6.35 -1.01 20.19
CA TRP A 393 -5.40 -1.38 19.14
C TRP A 393 -5.18 -2.90 19.06
N SER A 394 -5.26 -3.65 20.16
CA SER A 394 -5.13 -5.11 20.13
C SER A 394 -6.28 -5.79 19.35
N MET A 395 -7.44 -5.15 19.33
CA MET A 395 -8.67 -5.62 18.67
C MET A 395 -8.83 -5.12 17.23
N LEU A 396 -8.23 -3.97 16.88
CA LEU A 396 -8.35 -3.34 15.55
C LEU A 396 -7.07 -3.44 14.70
N GLY A 397 -5.90 -3.48 15.33
CA GLY A 397 -4.60 -3.42 14.68
C GLY A 397 -4.23 -4.70 13.95
N THR A 398 -4.24 -4.67 12.62
CA THR A 398 -3.90 -5.83 11.77
C THR A 398 -2.43 -5.85 11.31
N ASN A 399 -1.62 -4.84 11.64
CA ASN A 399 -0.23 -4.78 11.19
C ASN A 399 0.60 -5.96 11.73
N LEU A 400 1.38 -6.60 10.86
CA LEU A 400 2.25 -7.73 11.26
C LEU A 400 3.64 -7.28 11.71
N SER A 401 4.07 -6.07 11.35
CA SER A 401 5.43 -5.59 11.60
C SER A 401 5.67 -5.33 13.08
N ILE A 402 6.74 -5.91 13.61
CA ILE A 402 7.22 -5.69 14.98
C ILE A 402 8.54 -4.92 14.87
N LYS A 403 8.62 -3.72 15.46
CA LYS A 403 9.89 -2.98 15.53
C LYS A 403 10.76 -3.63 16.62
N LYS A 404 11.95 -4.11 16.25
CA LYS A 404 12.91 -4.73 17.18
C LYS A 404 14.03 -3.77 17.60
N GLY A 405 14.35 -2.81 16.74
CA GLY A 405 15.41 -1.83 16.94
C GLY A 405 15.46 -0.83 15.80
N GLU A 406 16.53 -0.04 15.74
CA GLU A 406 16.80 0.85 14.61
C GLU A 406 17.06 0.01 13.35
N ASN A 407 16.32 0.29 12.28
CA ASN A 407 16.37 -0.46 11.01
C ASN A 407 16.19 -1.99 11.16
N GLU A 408 15.57 -2.47 12.26
CA GLU A 408 15.29 -3.88 12.49
C GLU A 408 13.81 -4.17 12.71
N TRP A 409 13.30 -5.11 11.91
CA TRP A 409 11.88 -5.44 11.82
C TRP A 409 11.66 -6.95 11.88
N GLY A 410 10.80 -7.38 12.79
CA GLY A 410 10.18 -8.70 12.80
C GLY A 410 8.81 -8.69 12.12
N SER A 411 8.22 -9.88 11.97
CA SER A 411 6.84 -10.05 11.51
C SER A 411 6.13 -11.12 12.34
N ASP A 412 4.94 -10.81 12.83
CA ASP A 412 4.06 -11.79 13.45
C ASP A 412 3.31 -12.58 12.36
N THR A 413 3.91 -13.69 11.93
CA THR A 413 3.33 -14.52 10.86
C THR A 413 2.15 -15.37 11.32
N ASN A 414 1.88 -15.48 12.62
CA ASN A 414 0.75 -16.25 13.14
C ASN A 414 -0.60 -15.58 12.84
N ARG A 415 -0.60 -14.25 12.74
CA ARG A 415 -1.77 -13.44 12.37
C ARG A 415 -1.96 -13.27 10.86
N LEU A 416 -1.07 -13.84 10.05
CA LEU A 416 -1.21 -13.88 8.60
C LEU A 416 -2.27 -14.91 8.19
N MET A 417 -3.31 -14.42 7.53
CA MET A 417 -4.36 -15.23 6.93
C MET A 417 -4.11 -15.36 5.43
N LEU A 418 -3.72 -16.57 5.01
CA LEU A 418 -3.38 -16.84 3.61
C LEU A 418 -4.65 -16.95 2.76
N MET A 419 -4.50 -16.70 1.46
CA MET A 419 -5.51 -17.00 0.45
C MET A 419 -5.53 -18.50 0.11
N ASP A 420 -5.35 -19.36 1.11
CA ASP A 420 -5.30 -20.81 0.98
C ASP A 420 -6.66 -21.44 1.32
N ARG A 421 -6.77 -22.76 1.12
CA ARG A 421 -8.00 -23.52 1.42
C ARG A 421 -8.45 -23.46 2.89
N ARG A 422 -7.56 -23.11 3.82
CA ARG A 422 -7.80 -23.18 5.27
C ARG A 422 -8.21 -21.84 5.85
N ASP A 423 -7.52 -20.78 5.47
CA ASP A 423 -7.67 -19.45 6.08
C ASP A 423 -8.68 -18.58 5.33
N PHE A 424 -8.82 -18.72 4.00
CA PHE A 424 -9.72 -17.87 3.21
C PHE A 424 -11.18 -17.94 3.69
N ASN A 425 -11.69 -19.14 3.97
CA ASN A 425 -13.08 -19.34 4.42
C ASN A 425 -13.37 -18.67 5.78
N LYS A 426 -12.34 -18.46 6.60
CA LYS A 426 -12.49 -17.76 7.89
C LYS A 426 -12.72 -16.26 7.72
N LEU A 427 -12.40 -15.68 6.56
CA LEU A 427 -12.64 -14.27 6.27
C LEU A 427 -14.11 -13.98 5.95
N GLY A 428 -14.90 -15.00 5.60
CA GLY A 428 -16.31 -14.83 5.24
C GLY A 428 -16.53 -14.08 3.92
N LEU A 429 -15.56 -14.14 3.00
CA LEU A 429 -15.55 -13.42 1.74
C LEU A 429 -15.97 -14.32 0.57
N GLY A 430 -16.71 -13.75 -0.37
CA GLY A 430 -17.07 -14.35 -1.63
C GLY A 430 -16.36 -13.71 -2.83
N LEU A 431 -16.78 -14.13 -4.02
CA LEU A 431 -16.25 -13.58 -5.27
C LEU A 431 -16.60 -12.10 -5.45
N ASP A 432 -17.79 -11.70 -5.03
CA ASP A 432 -18.27 -10.32 -5.19
C ASP A 432 -17.48 -9.35 -4.32
N ASP A 433 -17.12 -9.75 -3.09
CA ASP A 433 -16.24 -8.96 -2.20
C ASP A 433 -14.83 -8.80 -2.81
N LEU A 434 -14.30 -9.85 -3.46
CA LEU A 434 -13.01 -9.77 -4.15
C LEU A 434 -13.07 -8.83 -5.37
N ILE A 435 -14.17 -8.87 -6.13
CA ILE A 435 -14.40 -7.98 -7.27
C ILE A 435 -14.52 -6.52 -6.79
N GLU A 436 -15.33 -6.27 -5.76
CA GLU A 436 -15.47 -4.93 -5.20
C GLU A 436 -14.13 -4.43 -4.64
N GLY A 437 -13.42 -5.26 -3.86
CA GLY A 437 -12.10 -4.91 -3.31
C GLY A 437 -11.06 -4.61 -4.39
N PHE A 438 -11.12 -5.30 -5.53
CA PHE A 438 -10.30 -4.96 -6.69
C PHE A 438 -10.70 -3.62 -7.31
N ILE A 439 -11.98 -3.36 -7.52
CA ILE A 439 -12.46 -2.08 -8.08
C ILE A 439 -12.09 -0.91 -7.15
N GLN A 440 -12.27 -1.05 -5.84
CA GLN A 440 -11.89 -0.05 -4.85
C GLN A 440 -10.36 0.22 -4.86
N THR A 441 -9.55 -0.84 -5.01
CA THR A 441 -8.10 -0.70 -5.19
C THR A 441 -7.75 0.02 -6.50
N VAL A 442 -8.44 -0.28 -7.60
CA VAL A 442 -8.24 0.40 -8.89
C VAL A 442 -8.58 1.88 -8.78
N LEU A 443 -9.76 2.21 -8.24
CA LEU A 443 -10.23 3.59 -8.11
C LEU A 443 -9.28 4.44 -7.25
N SER A 444 -8.86 3.93 -6.08
CA SER A 444 -7.90 4.63 -5.22
C SER A 444 -6.51 4.79 -5.88
N THR A 445 -6.07 3.80 -6.66
CA THR A 445 -4.81 3.88 -7.43
C THR A 445 -4.89 4.98 -8.49
N ILE A 446 -6.02 5.07 -9.21
CA ILE A 446 -6.24 6.10 -10.23
C ILE A 446 -6.29 7.50 -9.61
N ALA A 447 -6.99 7.66 -8.48
CA ALA A 447 -7.04 8.94 -7.77
C ALA A 447 -5.63 9.47 -7.44
N ILE A 448 -4.78 8.62 -6.87
CA ILE A 448 -3.39 8.98 -6.54
C ILE A 448 -2.59 9.26 -7.83
N ASP A 449 -2.73 8.46 -8.89
CA ASP A 449 -2.04 8.71 -10.16
C ASP A 449 -2.46 10.04 -10.81
N LYS A 450 -3.76 10.37 -10.76
CA LYS A 450 -4.29 11.66 -11.20
C LYS A 450 -3.71 12.81 -10.37
N MET A 451 -3.62 12.64 -9.05
CA MET A 451 -2.95 13.61 -8.18
C MET A 451 -1.47 13.79 -8.56
N CYS A 452 -0.74 12.69 -8.84
CA CYS A 452 0.63 12.79 -9.37
C CYS A 452 0.69 13.62 -10.66
N LYS A 453 -0.24 13.38 -11.61
CA LYS A 453 -0.31 14.14 -12.88
C LYS A 453 -0.55 15.63 -12.63
N ASN A 454 -1.41 15.98 -11.68
CA ASN A 454 -1.73 17.37 -11.33
C ASN A 454 -0.55 18.11 -10.71
N LEU A 455 0.28 17.40 -9.93
CA LEU A 455 1.49 17.92 -9.28
C LEU A 455 2.65 18.20 -10.25
N TYR A 456 2.55 17.80 -11.51
CA TYR A 456 3.49 18.20 -12.56
C TYR A 456 2.87 19.18 -13.55
N ASN A 457 3.68 20.09 -14.09
CA ASN A 457 3.26 20.91 -15.22
C ASN A 457 3.55 20.20 -16.56
N SER A 458 3.13 20.82 -17.68
CA SER A 458 3.36 20.31 -19.03
C SER A 458 4.84 20.15 -19.39
N LYS A 459 5.74 20.88 -18.72
CA LYS A 459 7.21 20.77 -18.86
C LYS A 459 7.84 19.71 -17.95
N GLY A 460 7.04 18.96 -17.18
CA GLY A 460 7.52 17.93 -16.26
C GLY A 460 8.20 18.47 -14.98
N LYS A 461 8.04 19.76 -14.66
CA LYS A 461 8.50 20.32 -13.37
C LYS A 461 7.47 20.13 -12.28
N PHE A 462 7.92 19.79 -11.07
CA PHE A 462 7.07 19.63 -9.91
C PHE A 462 6.50 20.98 -9.48
N LYS A 463 5.19 21.05 -9.21
CA LYS A 463 4.48 22.27 -8.79
C LYS A 463 4.55 22.40 -7.27
N GLN A 464 5.71 22.79 -6.73
CA GLN A 464 5.92 22.90 -5.27
C GLN A 464 4.87 23.79 -4.58
N LYS A 465 4.46 24.92 -5.20
CA LYS A 465 3.40 25.79 -4.66
C LYS A 465 2.05 25.07 -4.52
N LEU A 466 1.68 24.26 -5.53
CA LEU A 466 0.45 23.46 -5.49
C LEU A 466 0.57 22.37 -4.41
N PHE A 467 1.70 21.67 -4.33
CA PHE A 467 1.91 20.68 -3.28
C PHE A 467 1.79 21.30 -1.88
N LYS A 468 2.42 22.46 -1.64
CA LYS A 468 2.32 23.20 -0.37
C LYS A 468 0.89 23.59 -0.01
N SER A 469 0.03 23.88 -0.99
CA SER A 469 -1.40 24.14 -0.73
C SER A 469 -2.20 22.88 -0.38
N LEU A 470 -1.73 21.70 -0.80
CA LEU A 470 -2.35 20.41 -0.50
C LEU A 470 -1.80 19.77 0.78
N ASN A 471 -0.57 20.10 1.15
CA ASN A 471 0.08 19.64 2.36
C ASN A 471 1.05 20.73 2.82
N ASN A 472 0.71 21.39 3.93
CA ASN A 472 1.42 22.55 4.46
C ASN A 472 2.30 22.20 5.68
N ASP A 473 2.61 20.92 5.90
CA ASP A 473 3.48 20.47 6.97
C ASP A 473 4.93 20.86 6.67
N ILE A 474 5.50 21.74 7.49
CA ILE A 474 6.82 22.31 7.22
C ILE A 474 7.93 21.26 7.29
N THR A 475 7.85 20.34 8.26
CA THR A 475 8.81 19.25 8.43
C THR A 475 8.86 18.38 7.19
N LEU A 476 7.71 17.99 6.62
CA LEU A 476 7.71 17.25 5.36
C LEU A 476 8.29 18.08 4.20
N LEU A 477 7.94 19.36 4.10
CA LEU A 477 8.40 20.21 3.00
C LEU A 477 9.91 20.37 2.99
N ASP A 478 10.53 20.44 4.17
CA ASP A 478 11.98 20.57 4.35
C ASP A 478 12.71 19.24 4.10
N GLU A 479 12.04 18.10 4.30
CA GLU A 479 12.59 16.77 4.00
C GLU A 479 12.62 16.44 2.50
N ILE A 480 11.85 17.12 1.64
CA ILE A 480 11.71 16.74 0.23
C ILE A 480 12.96 17.10 -0.59
N MET A 481 13.62 16.08 -1.14
CA MET A 481 14.64 16.26 -2.17
C MET A 481 14.03 16.56 -3.54
N LEU A 482 14.41 17.71 -4.14
CA LEU A 482 13.93 18.14 -5.46
C LEU A 482 14.72 17.56 -6.62
#